data_AF-A0A5B6W6D8-F1
#
_entry.id   AF-A0A5B6W6D8-F1
#
_cell.length_a   1.000
_cell.length_b   1.000
_cell.length_c   1.000
_cell.angle_alpha   90.00
_cell.angle_beta   90.00
_cell.angle_gamma   90.00
#
_symmetry.space_group_name_H-M   'P 1'
#
loop_
_entity.id
_entity.type
_entity.pdbx_description
1 polymer ?
#
loop_
_entity_poly.entity_id
_entity_poly.type
_entity_poly.pdbx_seq_one_letter_code
_entity_poly.pdbx_strand_id
1 'polypeptide(L)'
;MNDEYEVNEAMLKKYHSITTQLLTGFDKLSKNDNTRADAPSKLASSIIIEQRGNILLEPRDTPSYNMPQVYPSKGVLYKKGFSHLLLRCLTLSEAKYVMREIHEGICDDHLGGRLVTQKVFKQGYYWPTFQKDAHQLVRTCDSCQRYAKVQPQRTEPLQVMSSL
;
A
#
# COMPACT_ATOMS: atom_id res chain seq x y z
N MET A 1 29.45 -4.85 -22.29
CA MET A 1 30.28 -5.95 -21.75
C MET A 1 29.51 -7.22 -22.07
N ASN A 2 29.90 -7.91 -23.15
CA ASN A 2 29.33 -9.19 -23.55
C ASN A 2 30.11 -10.28 -22.84
N ASP A 3 29.66 -10.69 -21.66
CA ASP A 3 30.13 -11.92 -21.05
C ASP A 3 29.22 -13.04 -21.55
N GLU A 4 29.58 -13.67 -22.68
CA GLU A 4 28.96 -14.92 -23.11
C GLU A 4 29.36 -16.02 -22.12
N TYR A 5 28.43 -16.34 -21.22
CA TYR A 5 28.58 -17.41 -20.24
C TYR A 5 28.40 -18.78 -20.92
N GLU A 6 29.46 -19.59 -20.95
CA GLU A 6 29.39 -20.96 -21.47
C GLU A 6 28.94 -21.96 -20.40
N VAL A 7 27.82 -22.66 -20.67
CA VAL A 7 27.27 -23.69 -19.78
C VAL A 7 28.02 -25.01 -19.98
N ASN A 8 28.91 -25.32 -19.05
CA ASN A 8 29.80 -26.48 -19.10
C ASN A 8 29.18 -27.81 -18.66
N GLU A 9 28.03 -27.79 -17.98
CA GLU A 9 27.37 -29.00 -17.49
C GLU A 9 26.36 -29.55 -18.52
N ALA A 10 26.53 -30.81 -18.92
CA ALA A 10 25.74 -31.42 -20.01
C ALA A 10 24.23 -31.40 -19.75
N MET A 11 23.80 -31.56 -18.49
CA MET A 11 22.38 -31.46 -18.12
C MET A 11 21.83 -30.04 -18.26
N LEU A 12 22.65 -29.02 -17.98
CA LEU A 12 22.25 -27.61 -18.02
C LEU A 12 22.23 -27.02 -19.44
N LYS A 13 22.95 -27.62 -20.40
CA LYS A 13 22.93 -27.20 -21.81
C LYS A 13 21.52 -27.23 -22.41
N LYS A 14 20.70 -28.20 -22.02
CA LYS A 14 19.28 -28.28 -22.43
C LYS A 14 18.50 -27.07 -21.95
N TYR A 15 18.67 -26.69 -20.68
CA TYR A 15 17.98 -25.54 -20.09
C TYR A 15 18.50 -24.24 -20.68
N HIS A 16 19.81 -24.10 -20.85
CA HIS A 16 20.42 -22.95 -21.50
C HIS A 16 19.86 -22.72 -22.91
N SER A 17 19.79 -23.77 -23.74
CA SER A 17 19.23 -23.68 -25.09
C SER A 17 17.78 -23.19 -25.08
N ILE A 18 16.95 -23.67 -24.15
CA ILE A 18 15.55 -23.24 -24.02
C ILE A 18 15.48 -21.78 -23.56
N THR A 19 16.30 -21.39 -22.57
CA THR A 19 16.32 -20.04 -22.03
C THR A 19 16.81 -19.03 -23.06
N THR A 20 17.87 -19.33 -23.82
CA THR A 20 18.36 -18.47 -24.91
C THR A 20 17.30 -18.31 -26.00
N GLN A 21 16.63 -19.39 -26.42
CA GLN A 21 15.53 -19.32 -27.37
C GLN A 21 14.36 -18.46 -26.86
N LEU A 22 13.98 -18.59 -25.59
CA LEU A 22 12.92 -17.77 -25.00
C LEU A 22 13.35 -16.30 -24.90
N LEU A 23 14.58 -16.02 -24.44
CA LEU A 23 15.12 -14.66 -24.28
C LEU A 23 15.16 -13.89 -25.60
N THR A 24 15.47 -14.54 -26.72
CA THR A 24 15.46 -13.87 -28.05
C THR A 24 14.10 -13.32 -28.47
N GLY A 25 13.00 -13.76 -27.85
CA GLY A 25 11.65 -13.23 -28.06
C GLY A 25 11.17 -12.24 -27.00
N PHE A 26 11.90 -12.09 -25.88
CA PHE A 26 11.42 -11.33 -24.71
C PHE A 26 11.48 -9.81 -24.91
N ASP A 27 12.48 -9.31 -25.63
CA ASP A 27 12.64 -7.85 -25.89
C ASP A 27 11.49 -7.25 -26.72
N LYS A 28 10.62 -8.09 -27.30
CA LYS A 28 9.47 -7.66 -28.10
C LYS A 28 8.14 -7.61 -27.32
N LEU A 29 8.14 -7.92 -26.02
CA LEU A 29 6.93 -7.81 -25.20
C LEU A 29 6.81 -6.40 -24.62
N SER A 30 5.98 -5.57 -25.25
CA SER A 30 5.60 -4.27 -24.68
C SER A 30 4.95 -4.48 -23.31
N LYS A 31 5.20 -3.60 -22.35
CA LYS A 31 4.58 -3.62 -21.01
C LYS A 31 3.05 -3.68 -21.08
N ASN A 32 2.45 -3.21 -22.18
CA ASN A 32 1.00 -3.25 -22.43
C ASN A 32 0.48 -4.62 -22.90
N ASP A 33 1.34 -5.50 -23.43
CA ASP A 33 0.94 -6.79 -24.01
C ASP A 33 0.95 -7.93 -22.98
N ASN A 34 1.44 -7.67 -21.77
CA ASN A 34 1.43 -8.64 -20.67
C ASN A 34 0.06 -8.78 -19.99
N THR A 35 -1.03 -8.62 -20.75
CA THR A 35 -2.42 -8.68 -20.28
C THR A 35 -2.74 -9.99 -19.53
N ARG A 36 -2.10 -11.11 -19.91
CA ARG A 36 -2.26 -12.41 -19.27
C ARG A 36 -1.61 -12.51 -17.88
N ALA A 37 -0.45 -11.88 -17.63
CA ALA A 37 0.13 -11.82 -16.29
C ALA A 37 -0.46 -10.67 -15.45
N ASP A 38 -0.99 -9.64 -16.12
CA ASP A 38 -1.79 -8.58 -15.51
C ASP A 38 -3.13 -9.10 -14.97
N ALA A 39 -3.73 -10.09 -15.64
CA ALA A 39 -5.00 -10.68 -15.24
C ALA A 39 -5.00 -11.23 -13.80
N PRO A 40 -4.04 -12.06 -13.35
CA PRO A 40 -3.98 -12.49 -11.95
C PRO A 40 -3.67 -11.35 -10.99
N SER A 41 -2.87 -10.34 -11.36
CA SER A 41 -2.62 -9.14 -10.54
C SER A 41 -3.90 -8.29 -10.36
N LYS A 42 -4.68 -8.15 -11.43
CA LYS A 42 -5.99 -7.49 -11.43
C LYS A 42 -7.00 -8.31 -10.64
N LEU A 43 -7.04 -9.63 -10.83
CA LEU A 43 -7.94 -10.52 -10.09
C LEU A 43 -7.61 -10.50 -8.59
N ALA A 44 -6.34 -10.53 -8.20
CA ALA A 44 -5.92 -10.41 -6.81
C ALA A 44 -6.31 -9.05 -6.20
N SER A 45 -6.31 -7.98 -6.99
CA SER A 45 -6.82 -6.67 -6.59
C SER A 45 -8.36 -6.61 -6.54
N SER A 46 -9.02 -7.43 -7.36
CA SER A 46 -10.48 -7.58 -7.48
C SER A 46 -11.07 -8.65 -6.56
N ILE A 47 -10.26 -9.48 -5.89
CA ILE A 47 -10.68 -10.37 -4.80
C ILE A 47 -10.99 -9.46 -3.60
N ILE A 48 -12.10 -8.76 -3.76
CA ILE A 48 -12.82 -8.11 -2.71
C ILE A 48 -13.80 -9.17 -2.21
N ILE A 49 -13.39 -9.87 -1.14
CA ILE A 49 -14.29 -10.32 -0.08
C ILE A 49 -15.39 -11.31 -0.54
N GLU A 50 -15.04 -12.47 -1.10
CA GLU A 50 -15.99 -13.61 -1.10
C GLU A 50 -15.94 -14.43 0.22
N GLN A 51 -14.98 -14.19 1.10
CA GLN A 51 -14.81 -15.00 2.32
C GLN A 51 -15.55 -14.49 3.57
N ARG A 52 -16.39 -13.45 3.49
CA ARG A 52 -17.19 -13.03 4.64
C ARG A 52 -18.65 -13.42 4.44
N GLY A 53 -18.96 -14.63 4.89
CA GLY A 53 -20.31 -15.17 4.93
C GLY A 53 -21.33 -14.15 5.45
N ASN A 54 -22.44 -14.07 4.73
CA ASN A 54 -23.77 -13.61 5.12
C ASN A 54 -23.79 -12.52 6.20
N ILE A 55 -23.34 -11.31 5.87
CA ILE A 55 -23.75 -10.11 6.62
C ILE A 55 -25.05 -9.62 5.99
N LEU A 56 -26.17 -9.90 6.65
CA LEU A 56 -27.48 -9.36 6.27
C LEU A 56 -27.45 -7.84 6.48
N LEU A 57 -27.44 -7.07 5.38
CA LEU A 57 -27.48 -5.61 5.42
C LEU A 57 -28.95 -5.17 5.39
N GLU A 58 -29.49 -4.77 6.54
CA GLU A 58 -30.79 -4.10 6.62
C GLU A 58 -30.70 -2.70 5.94
N PRO A 59 -31.56 -2.39 4.95
CA PRO A 59 -31.67 -1.04 4.40
C PRO A 59 -32.31 -0.10 5.44
N ARG A 60 -31.68 1.05 5.73
CA ARG A 60 -32.32 2.13 6.48
C ARG A 60 -32.63 3.29 5.55
N ASP A 61 -33.85 3.81 5.66
CA ASP A 61 -34.46 4.83 4.80
C ASP A 61 -33.87 6.25 4.94
N THR A 62 -32.82 6.46 5.73
CA THR A 62 -32.16 7.78 5.83
C THR A 62 -30.63 7.66 5.93
N PRO A 63 -29.86 8.14 4.94
CA PRO A 63 -28.42 8.18 5.02
C PRO A 63 -27.97 9.41 5.85
N SER A 64 -27.76 9.23 7.14
CA SER A 64 -27.04 10.21 7.95
C SER A 64 -25.55 10.14 7.63
N TYR A 65 -25.02 11.19 7.00
CA TYR A 65 -23.64 11.31 6.48
C TYR A 65 -22.55 11.16 7.57
N ASN A 66 -22.91 11.14 8.87
CA ASN A 66 -21.96 11.25 9.97
C ASN A 66 -21.96 10.09 10.98
N MET A 67 -22.75 9.04 10.79
CA MET A 67 -22.71 7.86 11.67
C MET A 67 -22.03 6.69 10.95
N PRO A 68 -20.90 6.14 11.45
CA PRO A 68 -20.37 4.89 10.96
C PRO A 68 -21.45 3.81 11.08
N GLN A 69 -21.89 3.24 9.96
CA GLN A 69 -22.71 2.03 9.98
C GLN A 69 -21.80 0.91 10.46
N VAL A 70 -21.92 0.57 11.75
CA VAL A 70 -21.13 -0.48 12.39
C VAL A 70 -21.95 -1.76 12.45
N TYR A 71 -21.49 -2.80 11.75
CA TYR A 71 -22.13 -4.12 11.78
C TYR A 71 -21.41 -5.02 12.78
N PRO A 72 -22.05 -5.44 13.87
CA PRO A 72 -21.50 -6.47 14.75
C PRO A 72 -21.65 -7.84 14.07
N SER A 73 -20.54 -8.56 13.90
CA SER A 73 -20.54 -9.96 13.48
C SER A 73 -19.58 -10.74 14.36
N LYS A 74 -20.12 -11.66 15.17
CA LYS A 74 -19.34 -12.51 16.10
C LYS A 74 -18.37 -11.72 17.00
N GLY A 75 -18.80 -10.58 17.54
CA GLY A 75 -17.98 -9.72 18.40
C GLY A 75 -16.98 -8.82 17.66
N VAL A 76 -16.97 -8.82 16.33
CA VAL A 76 -16.16 -7.93 15.51
C VAL A 76 -17.04 -6.84 14.89
N LEU A 77 -16.56 -5.60 14.94
CA LEU A 77 -17.24 -4.43 14.39
C LEU A 77 -16.71 -4.11 12.99
N TYR A 78 -17.59 -3.70 12.07
CA TYR A 78 -17.23 -3.31 10.71
C TYR A 78 -17.83 -1.97 10.32
N LYS A 79 -17.04 -1.05 9.76
CA LYS A 79 -17.52 0.19 9.13
C LYS A 79 -17.71 0.00 7.63
N LYS A 80 -18.84 0.43 7.09
CA LYS A 80 -19.03 0.58 5.64
C LYS A 80 -18.20 1.74 5.08
N GLY A 81 -17.27 1.42 4.18
CA GLY A 81 -16.49 2.37 3.39
C GLY A 81 -17.29 2.93 2.21
N PHE A 82 -16.77 3.99 1.58
CA PHE A 82 -17.42 4.66 0.45
C PHE A 82 -17.66 3.73 -0.75
N SER A 83 -16.71 2.83 -1.02
CA SER A 83 -16.80 1.81 -2.07
C SER A 83 -17.61 0.57 -1.67
N HIS A 84 -18.53 0.69 -0.71
CA HIS A 84 -19.29 -0.43 -0.13
C HIS A 84 -18.44 -1.51 0.56
N LEU A 85 -17.13 -1.28 0.73
CA LEU A 85 -16.22 -2.20 1.42
C LEU A 85 -16.45 -2.19 2.92
N LEU A 86 -16.51 -3.37 3.54
CA LEU A 86 -16.57 -3.50 4.99
C LEU A 86 -15.17 -3.49 5.59
N LEU A 87 -14.84 -2.38 6.25
CA LEU A 87 -13.59 -2.18 6.97
C LEU A 87 -13.74 -2.69 8.41
N ARG A 88 -12.89 -3.60 8.85
CA ARG A 88 -12.86 -4.09 10.23
C ARG A 88 -12.43 -2.95 11.16
N CYS A 89 -13.26 -2.65 12.15
CA CYS A 89 -12.91 -1.72 13.21
C CYS A 89 -11.87 -2.36 14.13
N LEU A 90 -10.78 -1.63 14.39
CA LEU A 90 -9.72 -2.03 15.29
C LEU A 90 -9.88 -1.39 16.66
N THR A 91 -9.49 -2.13 17.69
CA THR A 91 -9.21 -1.57 19.02
C THR A 91 -7.94 -0.72 18.98
N LEU A 92 -7.72 0.11 20.00
CA LEU A 92 -6.53 0.97 20.07
C LEU A 92 -5.22 0.17 20.09
N SER A 93 -5.18 -1.01 20.73
CA SER A 93 -4.00 -1.87 20.77
C SER A 93 -3.69 -2.46 19.39
N GLU A 94 -4.70 -2.99 18.70
CA GLU A 94 -4.57 -3.51 17.34
C GLU A 94 -4.17 -2.43 16.35
N ALA A 95 -4.78 -1.24 16.44
CA ALA A 95 -4.45 -0.10 15.58
C ALA A 95 -2.98 0.31 15.74
N LYS A 96 -2.46 0.37 16.97
CA LYS A 96 -1.04 0.66 17.24
C LYS A 96 -0.12 -0.38 16.61
N TYR A 97 -0.45 -1.67 16.76
CA TYR A 97 0.31 -2.75 16.16
C TYR A 97 0.33 -2.65 14.63
N VAL A 98 -0.85 -2.57 14.01
CA VAL A 98 -1.01 -2.47 12.56
C VAL A 98 -0.28 -1.25 12.00
N MET A 99 -0.38 -0.09 12.65
CA MET A 99 0.35 1.10 12.21
C MET A 99 1.86 0.91 12.27
N ARG A 100 2.39 0.30 13.33
CA ARG A 100 3.82 0.02 13.49
C ARG A 100 4.31 -0.94 12.40
N GLU A 101 3.65 -2.06 12.22
CA GLU A 101 4.00 -3.06 11.20
C GLU A 101 3.97 -2.47 9.79
N ILE A 102 2.98 -1.62 9.49
CA ILE A 102 2.90 -0.95 8.19
C ILE A 102 4.00 0.10 8.04
N HIS A 103 4.35 0.80 9.11
CA HIS A 103 5.35 1.87 9.09
C HIS A 103 6.78 1.34 9.02
N GLU A 104 7.12 0.34 9.84
CA GLU A 104 8.47 -0.18 10.10
C GLU A 104 8.73 -1.56 9.48
N GLY A 105 7.75 -2.14 8.78
CA GLY A 105 7.75 -3.56 8.42
C GLY A 105 9.04 -4.06 7.76
N ILE A 106 9.25 -5.38 7.86
CA ILE A 106 10.40 -6.27 7.54
C ILE A 106 11.52 -5.77 6.59
N CYS A 107 11.25 -4.84 5.67
CA CYS A 107 12.23 -4.24 4.77
C CYS A 107 12.54 -2.74 5.03
N ASP A 108 12.33 -2.22 6.24
CA ASP A 108 12.86 -0.92 6.74
C ASP A 108 12.42 0.35 5.97
N ASP A 109 11.44 0.25 5.08
CA ASP A 109 10.99 1.38 4.28
C ASP A 109 9.99 2.22 5.09
N HIS A 110 10.52 2.97 6.06
CA HIS A 110 9.79 3.89 6.94
C HIS A 110 8.74 4.70 6.16
N LEU A 111 7.49 4.23 6.16
CA LEU A 111 6.47 4.80 5.28
C LEU A 111 5.97 6.15 5.79
N GLY A 112 5.80 7.12 4.90
CA GLY A 112 5.13 8.38 5.21
C GLY A 112 3.65 8.20 5.56
N GLY A 113 3.08 9.13 6.35
CA GLY A 113 1.75 8.99 6.95
C GLY A 113 0.61 8.78 5.93
N ARG A 114 0.73 9.36 4.74
CA ARG A 114 -0.21 9.14 3.62
C ARG A 114 -0.18 7.69 3.13
N LEU A 115 1.00 7.09 3.00
CA LEU A 115 1.15 5.70 2.55
C LEU A 115 0.69 4.72 3.62
N VAL A 116 0.99 4.99 4.90
CA VAL A 116 0.46 4.23 6.04
C VAL A 116 -1.07 4.23 6.01
N THR A 117 -1.70 5.40 5.88
CA THR A 117 -3.15 5.55 5.76
C THR A 117 -3.73 4.71 4.61
N GLN A 118 -3.10 4.78 3.44
CA GLN A 118 -3.55 4.02 2.26
C GLN A 118 -3.41 2.51 2.46
N LYS A 119 -2.31 2.04 3.06
CA LYS A 119 -2.12 0.62 3.35
C LYS A 119 -3.13 0.11 4.38
N VAL A 120 -3.40 0.86 5.45
CA VAL A 120 -4.45 0.54 6.44
C VAL A 120 -5.81 0.37 5.76
N PHE A 121 -6.18 1.32 4.90
CA PHE A 121 -7.45 1.26 4.17
C PHE A 121 -7.50 0.07 3.21
N LYS A 122 -6.43 -0.18 2.45
CA LYS A 122 -6.31 -1.32 1.52
C LYS A 122 -6.37 -2.66 2.22
N GLN A 123 -5.84 -2.77 3.44
CA GLN A 123 -5.94 -3.98 4.26
C GLN A 123 -7.32 -4.15 4.90
N GLY A 124 -8.23 -3.19 4.71
CA GLY A 124 -9.60 -3.29 5.19
C GLY A 124 -9.73 -2.99 6.68
N TYR A 125 -8.88 -2.12 7.24
CA TYR A 125 -8.95 -1.71 8.64
C TYR A 125 -9.49 -0.30 8.82
N TYR A 126 -10.10 -0.05 9.98
CA TYR A 126 -10.64 1.26 10.33
C TYR A 126 -10.56 1.55 11.83
N TRP A 127 -10.30 2.81 12.17
CA TRP A 127 -10.63 3.42 13.45
C TRP A 127 -10.79 4.94 13.21
N PRO A 128 -11.51 5.70 14.06
CA PRO A 128 -11.89 7.08 13.73
C PRO A 128 -10.73 8.04 13.44
N THR A 129 -9.59 7.84 14.09
CA THR A 129 -8.43 8.74 14.04
C THR A 129 -7.28 8.23 13.16
N PHE A 130 -7.46 7.14 12.40
CA PHE A 130 -6.37 6.44 11.71
C PHE A 130 -5.49 7.31 10.81
N GLN A 131 -6.09 8.31 10.16
CA GLN A 131 -5.34 9.27 9.34
C GLN A 131 -4.44 10.16 10.22
N LYS A 132 -4.97 10.72 11.31
CA LYS A 132 -4.21 11.58 12.22
C LYS A 132 -3.11 10.79 12.91
N ASP A 133 -3.43 9.60 13.39
CA ASP A 133 -2.50 8.73 14.11
C ASP A 133 -1.34 8.29 13.20
N ALA A 134 -1.62 7.96 11.93
CA ALA A 134 -0.58 7.64 10.96
C ALA A 134 0.40 8.81 10.70
N HIS A 135 -0.11 10.04 10.62
CA HIS A 135 0.76 11.22 10.47
C HIS A 135 1.54 11.51 11.74
N GLN A 136 0.93 11.32 12.91
CA GLN A 136 1.60 11.50 14.19
C GLN A 136 2.72 10.48 14.38
N LEU A 137 2.49 9.19 14.07
CA LEU A 137 3.49 8.14 14.13
C LEU A 137 4.76 8.53 13.37
N VAL A 138 4.60 8.93 12.10
CA VAL A 138 5.72 9.33 11.25
C VAL A 138 6.41 10.60 11.76
N ARG A 139 5.63 11.57 12.26
CA ARG A 139 6.17 12.80 12.85
C ARG A 139 7.00 12.54 14.10
N THR A 140 6.66 11.53 14.90
CA THR A 140 7.37 11.18 16.14
C THR A 140 8.43 10.09 15.96
N CYS A 141 8.58 9.54 14.74
CA CYS A 141 9.55 8.50 14.46
C CYS A 141 10.96 9.10 14.30
N ASP A 142 11.88 8.69 15.16
CA ASP A 142 13.27 9.18 15.20
C ASP A 142 14.00 8.92 13.87
N SER A 143 13.90 7.71 13.31
CA SER A 143 14.46 7.39 12.00
C SER A 143 13.91 8.33 10.91
N CYS A 144 12.59 8.51 10.85
CA CYS A 144 11.99 9.43 9.88
C CYS A 144 12.47 10.87 10.05
N GLN A 145 12.64 11.34 11.29
CA GLN A 145 13.13 12.69 11.56
C GLN A 145 14.58 12.86 11.12
N ARG A 146 15.45 11.87 11.36
CA ARG A 146 16.86 11.91 10.96
C ARG A 146 17.06 11.90 9.44
N TYR A 147 16.22 11.16 8.73
CA TYR A 147 16.33 10.99 7.27
C TYR A 147 15.37 11.87 6.46
N ALA A 148 14.52 12.66 7.11
CA ALA A 148 13.67 13.62 6.43
C ALA A 148 14.53 14.69 5.74
N LYS A 149 14.35 14.84 4.42
CA LYS A 149 14.95 15.97 3.70
C LYS A 149 14.35 17.26 4.25
N VAL A 150 15.15 18.04 4.97
CA VAL A 150 14.82 19.43 5.30
C VAL A 150 14.68 20.16 3.96
N GLN A 151 13.46 20.53 3.58
CA GLN A 151 13.30 21.50 2.50
C GLN A 151 13.99 22.78 2.95
N PRO A 152 14.90 23.37 2.16
CA PRO A 152 15.36 24.72 2.43
C PRO A 152 14.13 25.60 2.55
N GLN A 153 13.97 26.28 3.69
CA GLN A 153 12.98 27.34 3.80
C GLN A 153 13.20 28.28 2.61
N ARG A 154 12.12 28.77 1.97
CA ARG A 154 12.25 29.87 1.02
C ARG A 154 12.99 30.98 1.77
N THR A 155 14.25 31.22 1.42
CA THR A 155 14.95 32.42 1.83
C THR A 155 14.13 33.57 1.25
N GLU A 156 13.49 34.34 2.13
CA GLU A 156 12.92 35.64 1.77
C GLU A 156 14.00 36.42 1.00
N PRO A 157 13.67 37.00 -0.17
CA PRO A 157 14.66 37.74 -0.94
C PRO A 157 15.18 38.89 -0.09
N LEU A 158 16.51 38.96 0.09
CA LEU A 158 17.18 40.06 0.79
C LEU A 158 16.78 41.37 0.12
N GLN A 159 15.94 42.16 0.78
CA GLN A 159 15.64 43.52 0.32
C GLN A 159 16.90 44.35 0.49
N VAL A 160 17.49 44.77 -0.63
CA VAL A 160 18.55 45.77 -0.63
C VAL A 160 17.98 47.06 -0.06
N MET A 161 18.53 47.52 1.06
CA MET A 161 18.22 48.84 1.60
C MET A 161 18.76 49.89 0.62
N SER A 162 17.89 50.45 -0.23
CA SER A 162 18.18 51.71 -0.90
C SER A 162 18.29 52.80 0.16
N SER A 163 19.51 53.29 0.34
CA SER A 163 19.76 54.50 1.11
C SER A 163 19.34 55.72 0.28
N LEU A 164 18.62 56.64 0.92
CA LEU A 164 18.24 57.95 0.36
C LEU A 164 19.47 58.84 0.16
#